data_AF-A0A2P0QP56-F1
#
_entry.id   AF-A0A2P0QP56-F1
#
_cell.length_a   1.000
_cell.length_b   1.000
_cell.length_c   1.000
_cell.angle_alpha   90.00
_cell.angle_beta   90.00
_cell.angle_gamma   90.00
#
_symmetry.space_group_name_H-M   'P 1'
#
loop_
_entity.id
_entity.type
_entity.pdbx_description
1 polymer ?
#
loop_
_entity_poly.entity_id
_entity_poly.type
_entity_poly.pdbx_seq_one_letter_code
_entity_poly.pdbx_strand_id
1 'polypeptide(L)'
;FTARVQSAQPLSDYFFEHFTEELNLSEMEGRAQLIGKAKPYLEKLPEGVFREMMFDRLKELSGQSSLDSLENLVIGDFAKQKPLQFEPSRLSSARVAIALLLQRPSLAEIVIQKDIDWNGLEFRGIQLFKNILEVIGDKKSINTAVLIEHYRDTNEEKSVKALALLDVYVSDDKIEDVFCDALNVLLKQARDLGISKLLAKAQAKSLEMEEQALLIKMLTNK
;
A
#
# COMPACT_ATOMS: atom_id res chain seq x y z
N PHE A 1 -44.67 -24.78 -10.15
CA PHE A 1 -43.26 -24.48 -9.78
C PHE A 1 -42.72 -23.35 -10.64
N THR A 2 -42.85 -23.40 -11.97
CA THR A 2 -42.50 -22.32 -12.92
C THR A 2 -43.16 -20.97 -12.62
N ALA A 3 -44.42 -20.93 -12.20
CA ALA A 3 -45.11 -19.69 -11.81
C ALA A 3 -44.57 -19.04 -10.52
N ARG A 4 -43.94 -19.82 -9.61
CA ARG A 4 -43.28 -19.29 -8.39
C ARG A 4 -41.86 -18.79 -8.66
N VAL A 5 -41.23 -19.25 -9.74
CA VAL A 5 -39.93 -18.76 -10.21
C VAL A 5 -40.10 -17.41 -10.93
N GLN A 6 -41.22 -17.21 -11.64
CA GLN A 6 -41.52 -15.94 -12.31
C GLN A 6 -41.90 -14.80 -11.36
N SER A 7 -42.37 -15.11 -10.15
CA SER A 7 -42.65 -14.14 -9.08
C SER A 7 -41.53 -14.06 -8.03
N ALA A 8 -40.41 -14.74 -8.25
CA ALA A 8 -39.28 -14.67 -7.35
C ALA A 8 -38.54 -13.36 -7.62
N GLN A 9 -38.44 -12.53 -6.58
CA GLN A 9 -37.64 -11.33 -6.64
C GLN A 9 -36.21 -11.73 -7.04
N PRO A 10 -35.59 -11.05 -8.02
CA PRO A 10 -34.22 -11.34 -8.41
C PRO A 10 -33.33 -11.32 -7.17
N LEU A 11 -32.45 -12.33 -7.04
CA LEU A 11 -31.56 -12.46 -5.88
C LEU A 11 -30.75 -11.18 -5.65
N SER A 12 -30.36 -10.50 -6.74
CA SER A 12 -29.72 -9.20 -6.71
C SER A 12 -30.57 -8.15 -6.00
N ASP A 13 -31.84 -8.08 -6.35
CA ASP A 13 -32.74 -7.04 -5.86
C ASP A 13 -33.07 -7.28 -4.39
N TYR A 14 -33.34 -8.53 -3.99
CA TYR A 14 -33.55 -8.89 -2.59
C TYR A 14 -32.31 -8.64 -1.73
N PHE A 15 -31.13 -9.00 -2.25
CA PHE A 15 -29.86 -8.81 -1.54
C PHE A 15 -29.63 -7.33 -1.22
N PHE A 16 -29.79 -6.44 -2.21
CA PHE A 16 -29.57 -5.02 -1.97
C PHE A 16 -30.71 -4.39 -1.18
N GLU A 17 -31.97 -4.75 -1.43
CA GLU A 17 -33.10 -4.26 -0.65
C GLU A 17 -32.89 -4.52 0.84
N HIS A 18 -32.51 -5.75 1.22
CA HIS A 18 -32.23 -6.13 2.61
C HIS A 18 -31.18 -5.25 3.31
N PHE A 19 -30.12 -4.84 2.60
CA PHE A 19 -29.11 -3.96 3.19
C PHE A 19 -29.46 -2.47 3.10
N THR A 20 -30.39 -2.09 2.22
CA THR A 20 -30.80 -0.69 2.02
C THR A 20 -32.02 -0.28 2.84
N GLU A 21 -32.85 -1.23 3.26
CA GLU A 21 -34.05 -0.98 4.08
C GLU A 21 -33.76 -0.25 5.39
N GLU A 22 -32.59 -0.50 5.99
CA GLU A 22 -32.17 0.10 7.27
C GLU A 22 -31.17 1.26 7.11
N LEU A 23 -30.78 1.62 5.88
CA LEU A 23 -29.69 2.57 5.63
C LEU A 23 -30.16 3.81 4.85
N ASN A 24 -29.83 5.00 5.38
CA ASN A 24 -30.03 6.25 4.64
C ASN A 24 -28.93 6.45 3.58
N LEU A 25 -29.19 6.01 2.36
CA LEU A 25 -28.26 6.10 1.23
C LEU A 25 -28.00 7.53 0.74
N SER A 26 -28.76 8.52 1.23
CA SER A 26 -28.49 9.94 0.94
C SER A 26 -27.29 10.46 1.72
N GLU A 27 -26.98 9.83 2.85
CA GLU A 27 -25.86 10.21 3.72
C GLU A 27 -24.59 9.43 3.36
N MET A 28 -23.44 10.06 3.59
CA MET A 28 -22.14 9.42 3.35
C MET A 28 -21.92 8.21 4.27
N GLU A 29 -22.44 8.26 5.49
CA GLU A 29 -22.36 7.18 6.47
C GLU A 29 -23.20 5.96 6.07
N GLY A 30 -24.44 6.16 5.62
CA GLY A 30 -25.29 5.07 5.13
C GLY A 30 -24.71 4.35 3.90
N ARG A 31 -24.05 5.07 3.00
CA ARG A 31 -23.34 4.48 1.84
C ARG A 31 -22.10 3.69 2.25
N ALA A 32 -21.34 4.16 3.24
CA ALA A 32 -20.18 3.43 3.77
C ALA A 32 -20.60 2.14 4.50
N GLN A 33 -21.68 2.21 5.28
CA GLN A 33 -22.25 1.04 5.96
C GLN A 33 -22.78 -0.02 4.97
N LEU A 34 -23.39 0.40 3.86
CA LEU A 34 -23.86 -0.51 2.81
C LEU A 34 -22.70 -1.33 2.24
N ILE A 35 -21.59 -0.68 1.88
CA ILE A 35 -20.41 -1.37 1.34
C ILE A 35 -19.81 -2.31 2.39
N GLY A 36 -19.61 -1.82 3.63
CA GLY A 36 -18.99 -2.61 4.70
C GLY A 36 -19.80 -3.85 5.06
N LYS A 37 -21.13 -3.78 5.02
CA LYS A 37 -22.00 -4.93 5.28
C LYS A 37 -22.13 -5.86 4.07
N ALA A 38 -22.27 -5.34 2.85
CA ALA A 38 -22.54 -6.16 1.66
C ALA A 38 -21.29 -6.85 1.08
N LYS A 39 -20.13 -6.18 1.08
CA LYS A 39 -18.86 -6.69 0.52
C LYS A 39 -18.47 -8.09 1.03
N PRO A 40 -18.46 -8.41 2.35
CA PRO A 40 -18.05 -9.72 2.83
C PRO A 40 -19.00 -10.86 2.43
N TYR A 41 -20.24 -10.56 2.05
CA TYR A 41 -21.17 -11.58 1.52
C TYR A 41 -21.00 -11.77 0.01
N LEU A 42 -20.66 -10.72 -0.73
CA LEU A 42 -20.33 -10.83 -2.15
C LEU A 42 -19.01 -11.57 -2.40
N GLU A 43 -18.05 -11.49 -1.47
CA GLU A 43 -16.79 -12.26 -1.53
C GLU A 43 -16.98 -13.77 -1.32
N LYS A 44 -18.11 -14.18 -0.72
CA LYS A 44 -18.48 -15.60 -0.57
C LYS A 44 -19.13 -16.20 -1.81
N LEU A 45 -19.47 -15.38 -2.82
CA LEU A 45 -19.99 -15.88 -4.08
C LEU A 45 -18.87 -16.55 -4.90
N PRO A 46 -19.17 -17.66 -5.61
CA PRO A 46 -18.21 -18.27 -6.53
C PRO A 46 -17.76 -17.25 -7.59
N GLU A 47 -16.51 -17.36 -8.01
CA GLU A 47 -15.95 -16.52 -9.06
C GLU A 47 -16.72 -16.72 -10.38
N GLY A 48 -17.11 -15.62 -11.00
CA GLY A 48 -17.89 -15.63 -12.24
C GLY A 48 -18.62 -14.31 -12.50
N VAL A 49 -19.21 -14.20 -13.69
CA VAL A 49 -19.86 -12.98 -14.20
C VAL A 49 -20.95 -12.45 -13.26
N PHE A 50 -21.69 -13.34 -12.59
CA PHE A 50 -22.73 -12.93 -11.65
C PHE A 50 -22.16 -12.20 -10.42
N ARG A 51 -21.01 -12.64 -9.91
CA ARG A 51 -20.30 -11.97 -8.82
C ARG A 51 -19.89 -10.57 -9.26
N GLU A 52 -19.31 -10.43 -10.46
CA GLU A 52 -18.91 -9.13 -11.02
C GLU A 52 -20.10 -8.17 -11.16
N MET A 53 -21.21 -8.64 -11.71
CA MET A 53 -22.45 -7.85 -11.84
C MET A 53 -22.99 -7.38 -10.47
N MET A 54 -22.89 -8.22 -9.44
CA MET A 54 -23.27 -7.83 -8.06
C MET A 54 -22.32 -6.78 -7.48
N PHE A 55 -21.01 -6.88 -7.74
CA PHE A 55 -20.04 -5.85 -7.34
C PHE A 55 -20.28 -4.53 -8.06
N ASP A 56 -20.60 -4.56 -9.35
CA ASP A 56 -20.93 -3.36 -10.11
C ASP A 56 -22.23 -2.71 -9.63
N ARG A 57 -23.24 -3.53 -9.29
CA ARG A 57 -24.47 -3.04 -8.68
C ARG A 57 -24.23 -2.38 -7.32
N LEU A 58 -23.33 -2.92 -6.49
CA LEU A 58 -22.93 -2.31 -5.21
C LEU A 58 -22.22 -0.96 -5.42
N LYS A 59 -21.40 -0.81 -6.47
CA LYS A 59 -20.78 0.48 -6.84
C LYS A 59 -21.82 1.51 -7.25
N GLU A 60 -22.82 1.11 -8.04
CA GLU A 60 -23.92 1.98 -8.45
C GLU A 60 -24.71 2.50 -7.24
N LEU A 61 -25.10 1.62 -6.32
CA LEU A 61 -25.90 1.97 -5.15
C LEU A 61 -25.14 2.80 -4.11
N SER A 62 -23.84 2.55 -3.94
CA SER A 62 -22.99 3.32 -3.01
C SER A 62 -22.46 4.62 -3.61
N GLY A 63 -22.60 4.84 -4.93
CA GLY A 63 -22.03 5.98 -5.63
C GLY A 63 -20.50 6.05 -5.60
N GLN A 64 -19.82 4.95 -5.21
CA GLN A 64 -18.37 4.83 -5.15
C GLN A 64 -17.86 4.03 -6.35
N SER A 65 -16.92 4.60 -7.09
CA SER A 65 -16.29 3.94 -8.25
C SER A 65 -15.26 2.89 -7.85
N SER A 66 -14.88 2.81 -6.57
CA SER A 66 -13.92 1.84 -6.03
C SER A 66 -14.34 1.36 -4.63
N LEU A 67 -14.73 0.08 -4.53
CA LEU A 67 -15.09 -0.61 -3.27
C LEU A 67 -13.85 -1.03 -2.44
N ASP A 68 -12.65 -0.72 -2.95
CA ASP A 68 -11.36 -0.99 -2.31
C ASP A 68 -10.92 0.12 -1.35
N SER A 69 -11.63 1.25 -1.34
CA SER A 69 -11.18 2.46 -0.64
C SER A 69 -11.59 2.52 0.84
N LEU A 70 -12.46 1.61 1.31
CA LEU A 70 -13.02 1.73 2.67
C LEU A 70 -12.18 1.11 3.79
N GLU A 71 -11.14 0.34 3.48
CA GLU A 71 -10.19 -0.09 4.52
C GLU A 71 -9.12 0.97 4.84
N ASN A 72 -9.07 2.08 4.09
CA ASN A 72 -8.03 3.10 4.24
C ASN A 72 -8.58 4.54 4.32
N LEU A 73 -9.75 4.75 4.94
CA LEU A 73 -10.21 6.10 5.28
C LEU A 73 -9.48 6.66 6.51
N VAL A 74 -8.19 6.92 6.32
CA VAL A 74 -7.51 8.07 6.94
C VAL A 74 -6.72 8.78 5.83
N ILE A 75 -7.35 9.85 5.32
CA ILE A 75 -6.79 11.00 4.60
C ILE A 75 -6.52 10.84 3.09
N GLY A 76 -7.34 11.55 2.28
CA GLY A 76 -6.82 12.50 1.30
C GLY A 76 -6.83 12.13 -0.20
N ASP A 77 -7.97 12.41 -0.84
CA ASP A 77 -8.16 13.16 -2.10
C ASP A 77 -7.51 12.73 -3.47
N PHE A 78 -8.27 13.04 -4.53
CA PHE A 78 -7.99 13.03 -6.00
C PHE A 78 -8.19 11.77 -6.86
N ALA A 79 -9.43 11.64 -7.38
CA ALA A 79 -9.84 11.77 -8.78
C ALA A 79 -9.03 11.20 -10.00
N LYS A 80 -9.79 10.48 -10.87
CA LYS A 80 -9.74 10.28 -12.35
C LYS A 80 -9.08 9.01 -12.98
N GLN A 81 -9.97 8.17 -13.54
CA GLN A 81 -10.04 7.54 -14.90
C GLN A 81 -9.02 6.47 -15.42
N LYS A 82 -9.59 5.30 -15.86
CA LYS A 82 -9.33 4.37 -17.02
C LYS A 82 -7.88 4.12 -17.57
N PRO A 83 -7.59 2.98 -18.26
CA PRO A 83 -7.99 1.56 -18.12
C PRO A 83 -6.85 0.72 -17.47
N LEU A 84 -7.16 -0.51 -17.03
CA LEU A 84 -6.26 -1.40 -16.30
C LEU A 84 -5.06 -1.87 -17.14
N GLN A 85 -3.98 -1.11 -17.10
CA GLN A 85 -2.62 -1.63 -17.16
C GLN A 85 -2.17 -1.74 -15.70
N PHE A 86 -1.74 -2.92 -15.27
CA PHE A 86 -1.19 -3.13 -13.93
C PHE A 86 0.18 -2.46 -13.87
N GLU A 87 0.16 -1.13 -13.76
CA GLU A 87 1.33 -0.31 -13.53
C GLU A 87 1.74 -0.48 -12.07
N PRO A 88 3.03 -0.67 -11.76
CA PRO A 88 3.59 -0.61 -10.41
C PRO A 88 3.27 0.71 -9.65
N SER A 89 2.69 1.69 -10.34
CA SER A 89 2.47 3.08 -9.92
C SER A 89 1.47 3.31 -8.79
N ARG A 90 0.73 2.29 -8.31
CA ARG A 90 -0.14 2.41 -7.12
C ARG A 90 0.54 2.01 -5.81
N LEU A 91 1.66 1.31 -5.87
CA LEU A 91 2.44 0.96 -4.69
C LEU A 91 3.43 2.10 -4.41
N SER A 92 3.58 2.49 -3.14
CA SER A 92 4.61 3.47 -2.82
C SER A 92 5.99 2.92 -3.20
N SER A 93 6.87 3.80 -3.67
CA SER A 93 8.31 3.52 -3.91
C SER A 93 8.93 2.74 -2.74
N ALA A 94 8.55 3.09 -1.51
CA ALA A 94 8.94 2.39 -0.28
C ALA A 94 8.48 0.92 -0.25
N ARG A 95 7.21 0.65 -0.57
CA ARG A 95 6.67 -0.72 -0.57
C ARG A 95 7.32 -1.58 -1.64
N VAL A 96 7.50 -1.04 -2.85
CA VAL A 96 8.18 -1.75 -3.94
C VAL A 96 9.63 -2.06 -3.55
N ALA A 97 10.36 -1.09 -3.03
CA ALA A 97 11.74 -1.29 -2.59
C ALA A 97 11.85 -2.31 -1.45
N ILE A 98 11.00 -2.23 -0.41
CA ILE A 98 11.00 -3.20 0.70
C ILE A 98 10.62 -4.60 0.19
N ALA A 99 9.59 -4.72 -0.66
CA ALA A 99 9.14 -6.01 -1.18
C ALA A 99 10.21 -6.68 -2.03
N LEU A 100 10.81 -5.96 -2.98
CA LEU A 100 11.89 -6.48 -3.80
C LEU A 100 13.11 -6.87 -2.97
N LEU A 101 13.48 -6.09 -1.95
CA LEU A 101 14.58 -6.41 -1.04
C LEU A 101 14.30 -7.68 -0.22
N LEU A 102 13.08 -7.88 0.25
CA LEU A 102 12.68 -9.10 0.96
C LEU A 102 12.69 -10.33 0.04
N GLN A 103 12.20 -10.18 -1.20
CA GLN A 103 12.15 -11.26 -2.19
C GLN A 103 13.53 -11.59 -2.76
N ARG A 104 14.45 -10.63 -2.81
CA ARG A 104 15.83 -10.79 -3.29
C ARG A 104 16.82 -10.06 -2.38
N PRO A 105 17.30 -10.74 -1.33
CA PRO A 105 18.25 -10.14 -0.39
C PRO A 105 19.58 -9.70 -1.02
N SER A 106 19.96 -10.25 -2.17
CA SER A 106 21.14 -9.82 -2.94
C SER A 106 21.09 -8.34 -3.35
N LEU A 107 19.89 -7.76 -3.48
CA LEU A 107 19.72 -6.34 -3.80
C LEU A 107 20.26 -5.41 -2.70
N ALA A 108 20.48 -5.92 -1.47
CA ALA A 108 21.11 -5.16 -0.40
C ALA A 108 22.52 -4.69 -0.77
N GLU A 109 23.26 -5.45 -1.59
CA GLU A 109 24.60 -5.06 -2.03
C GLU A 109 24.58 -3.74 -2.80
N ILE A 110 23.55 -3.51 -3.63
CA ILE A 110 23.35 -2.25 -4.37
C ILE A 110 23.19 -1.07 -3.40
N VAL A 111 22.45 -1.29 -2.31
CA VAL A 111 22.20 -0.28 -1.28
C VAL A 111 23.48 0.06 -0.53
N ILE A 112 24.27 -0.96 -0.15
CA ILE A 112 25.56 -0.81 0.54
C ILE A 112 26.57 -0.08 -0.36
N GLN A 113 26.64 -0.44 -1.65
CA GLN A 113 27.54 0.20 -2.61
C GLN A 113 27.22 1.68 -2.86
N LYS A 114 25.95 2.08 -2.75
CA LYS A 114 25.51 3.47 -2.94
C LYS A 114 25.85 4.40 -1.78
N ASP A 115 26.39 3.89 -0.66
CA ASP A 115 26.77 4.66 0.54
C ASP A 115 25.70 5.69 0.96
N ILE A 116 24.46 5.22 1.06
CA ILE A 116 23.31 6.09 1.32
C ILE A 116 23.37 6.64 2.74
N ASP A 117 23.41 7.96 2.87
CA ASP A 117 23.25 8.63 4.16
C ASP A 117 21.79 8.56 4.61
N TRP A 118 21.51 7.67 5.54
CA TRP A 118 20.18 7.46 6.09
C TRP A 118 19.76 8.52 7.13
N ASN A 119 20.65 9.46 7.47
CA ASN A 119 20.35 10.52 8.43
C ASN A 119 19.43 11.58 7.80
N GLY A 120 18.37 11.94 8.51
CA GLY A 120 17.40 12.94 8.05
C GLY A 120 16.41 12.45 6.98
N LEU A 121 16.55 11.22 6.47
CA LEU A 121 15.56 10.63 5.58
C LEU A 121 14.31 10.22 6.37
N GLU A 122 13.13 10.57 5.87
CA GLU A 122 11.86 10.20 6.51
C GLU A 122 10.89 9.55 5.52
N PHE A 123 10.47 8.31 5.82
CA PHE A 123 9.39 7.64 5.11
C PHE A 123 8.72 6.55 5.96
N ARG A 124 7.49 6.19 5.60
CA ARG A 124 6.75 5.11 6.24
C ARG A 124 7.45 3.77 5.97
N GLY A 125 7.89 3.09 7.04
CA GLY A 125 8.62 1.81 6.92
C GLY A 125 10.14 1.95 6.88
N ILE A 126 10.71 3.13 7.13
CA ILE A 126 12.17 3.32 7.18
C ILE A 126 12.85 2.42 8.20
N GLN A 127 12.25 2.23 9.38
CA GLN A 127 12.82 1.35 10.40
C GLN A 127 12.85 -0.10 9.94
N LEU A 128 11.77 -0.56 9.30
CA LEU A 128 11.72 -1.91 8.74
C LEU A 128 12.79 -2.09 7.65
N PHE A 129 12.93 -1.13 6.75
CA PHE A 129 13.95 -1.18 5.69
C PHE A 129 15.37 -1.26 6.27
N LYS A 130 15.70 -0.42 7.26
CA LYS A 130 17.00 -0.43 7.96
C LYS A 130 17.26 -1.76 8.65
N ASN A 131 16.29 -2.28 9.39
CA ASN A 131 16.41 -3.56 10.08
C ASN A 131 16.63 -4.71 9.08
N ILE A 132 15.95 -4.70 7.93
CA ILE A 132 16.16 -5.72 6.88
C ILE A 132 17.60 -5.67 6.37
N LEU A 133 18.15 -4.48 6.10
CA LEU A 133 19.53 -4.33 5.65
C LEU A 133 20.54 -4.80 6.70
N GLU A 134 20.32 -4.49 7.97
CA GLU A 134 21.16 -4.93 9.08
C GLU A 134 21.18 -6.46 9.18
N VAL A 135 19.99 -7.07 9.14
CA VAL A 135 19.85 -8.53 9.19
C VAL A 135 20.56 -9.19 8.01
N ILE A 136 20.45 -8.62 6.79
CA ILE A 136 21.16 -9.09 5.59
C ILE A 136 22.68 -8.94 5.74
N GLY A 137 23.15 -7.81 6.29
CA GLY A 137 24.56 -7.53 6.49
C GLY A 137 25.23 -8.48 7.50
N ASP A 138 24.52 -8.84 8.57
CA ASP A 138 25.04 -9.72 9.63
C ASP A 138 25.17 -11.19 9.19
N LYS A 139 24.40 -11.64 8.19
CA LYS A 139 24.37 -13.03 7.75
C LYS A 139 24.64 -13.16 6.25
N LYS A 140 25.88 -13.55 5.93
CA LYS A 140 26.45 -13.74 4.58
C LYS A 140 25.67 -14.64 3.59
N SER A 141 24.62 -15.35 4.03
CA SER A 141 23.82 -16.27 3.21
C SER A 141 22.33 -16.23 3.58
N ILE A 142 21.74 -15.03 3.64
CA ILE A 142 20.31 -14.88 3.86
C ILE A 142 19.51 -15.10 2.57
N ASN A 143 18.37 -15.76 2.70
CA ASN A 143 17.34 -15.84 1.68
C ASN A 143 15.99 -15.34 2.25
N THR A 144 14.98 -15.17 1.39
CA THR A 144 13.66 -14.67 1.76
C THR A 144 13.00 -15.47 2.89
N ALA A 145 13.14 -16.80 2.89
CA ALA A 145 12.56 -17.64 3.93
C ALA A 145 13.21 -17.40 5.31
N VAL A 146 14.54 -17.23 5.35
CA VAL A 146 15.28 -16.91 6.59
C VAL A 146 14.91 -15.52 7.10
N LEU A 147 14.69 -14.54 6.21
CA LEU A 147 14.20 -13.22 6.61
C LEU A 147 12.79 -13.31 7.21
N ILE A 148 11.86 -14.01 6.55
CA ILE A 148 10.50 -14.17 7.07
C ILE A 148 10.52 -14.85 8.45
N GLU A 149 11.35 -15.88 8.64
CA GLU A 149 11.46 -16.57 9.94
C GLU A 149 12.08 -15.66 11.02
N HIS A 150 13.01 -14.78 10.65
CA HIS A 150 13.58 -13.80 11.58
C HIS A 150 12.53 -12.82 12.14
N TYR A 151 11.51 -12.48 11.35
CA TYR A 151 10.41 -11.59 11.76
C TYR A 151 9.23 -12.34 12.38
N ARG A 152 9.37 -13.63 12.70
CA ARG A 152 8.33 -14.41 13.36
C ARG A 152 8.12 -13.91 14.80
N ASP A 153 6.87 -13.87 15.23
CA ASP A 153 6.46 -13.41 16.56
C ASP A 153 6.82 -11.93 16.84
N THR A 154 7.15 -11.13 15.81
CA THR A 154 7.34 -9.69 15.91
C THR A 154 6.11 -8.91 15.41
N ASN A 155 6.03 -7.63 15.77
CA ASN A 155 4.92 -6.77 15.33
C ASN A 155 4.89 -6.59 13.79
N GLU A 156 6.02 -6.77 13.14
CA GLU A 156 6.23 -6.61 11.71
C GLU A 156 5.93 -7.89 10.90
N GLU A 157 5.70 -9.04 11.55
CA GLU A 157 5.51 -10.35 10.90
C GLU A 157 4.48 -10.28 9.77
N LYS A 158 3.30 -9.71 10.05
CA LYS A 158 2.20 -9.60 9.08
C LYS A 158 2.60 -8.76 7.88
N SER A 159 3.28 -7.65 8.12
CA SER A 159 3.73 -6.74 7.06
C SER A 159 4.83 -7.37 6.21
N VAL A 160 5.80 -8.05 6.83
CA VAL A 160 6.89 -8.73 6.13
C VAL A 160 6.34 -9.86 5.26
N LYS A 161 5.43 -10.68 5.78
CA LYS A 161 4.77 -11.74 4.99
C LYS A 161 3.97 -11.17 3.82
N ALA A 162 3.20 -10.11 4.05
CA ALA A 162 2.43 -9.45 2.98
C ALA A 162 3.33 -8.87 1.88
N LEU A 163 4.46 -8.27 2.24
CA LEU A 163 5.42 -7.71 1.28
C LEU A 163 6.23 -8.79 0.55
N ALA A 164 6.56 -9.88 1.23
CA ALA A 164 7.26 -11.01 0.61
C ALA A 164 6.38 -11.75 -0.41
N LEU A 165 5.06 -11.81 -0.17
CA LEU A 165 4.07 -12.40 -1.07
C LEU A 165 3.51 -11.42 -2.10
N LEU A 166 3.99 -10.18 -2.13
CA LEU A 166 3.50 -9.17 -3.05
C LEU A 166 3.89 -9.52 -4.48
N ASP A 167 2.89 -9.72 -5.35
CA ASP A 167 3.10 -9.95 -6.78
C ASP A 167 3.61 -8.69 -7.46
N VAL A 168 4.94 -8.54 -7.45
CA VAL A 168 5.64 -7.52 -8.23
C VAL A 168 5.91 -8.15 -9.60
N TYR A 169 4.97 -7.98 -10.53
CA TYR A 169 5.06 -8.48 -11.91
C TYR A 169 6.22 -7.80 -12.67
N VAL A 170 7.44 -8.26 -12.42
CA VAL A 170 8.66 -7.76 -13.04
C VAL A 170 9.44 -8.97 -13.53
N SER A 171 9.88 -8.91 -14.79
CA SER A 171 10.72 -9.94 -15.38
C SER A 171 12.07 -10.02 -14.65
N ASP A 172 12.63 -11.23 -14.51
CA ASP A 172 13.87 -11.47 -13.77
C ASP A 172 15.05 -10.60 -14.21
N ASP A 173 15.12 -10.25 -15.50
CA ASP A 173 16.13 -9.39 -16.12
C ASP A 173 15.99 -7.90 -15.78
N LYS A 174 14.84 -7.47 -15.22
CA LYS A 174 14.54 -6.05 -14.93
C LYS A 174 14.42 -5.73 -13.45
N ILE A 175 14.56 -6.73 -12.57
CA ILE A 175 14.30 -6.54 -11.14
C ILE A 175 15.30 -5.58 -10.49
N GLU A 176 16.57 -5.63 -10.89
CA GLU A 176 17.58 -4.69 -10.39
C GLU A 176 17.28 -3.24 -10.82
N ASP A 177 16.90 -3.04 -12.07
CA ASP A 177 16.52 -1.73 -12.60
C ASP A 177 15.29 -1.16 -11.88
N VAL A 178 14.23 -1.97 -11.75
CA VAL A 178 13.00 -1.56 -11.04
C VAL A 178 13.29 -1.26 -9.57
N PHE A 179 14.13 -2.06 -8.92
CA PHE A 179 14.56 -1.79 -7.56
C PHE A 179 15.33 -0.48 -7.46
N CYS A 180 16.29 -0.24 -8.35
CA CYS A 180 17.08 0.99 -8.38
C CYS A 180 16.20 2.22 -8.60
N ASP A 181 15.25 2.16 -9.53
CA ASP A 181 14.31 3.25 -9.80
C ASP A 181 13.41 3.52 -8.59
N ALA A 182 12.83 2.47 -8.00
CA ALA A 182 12.01 2.58 -6.80
C ALA A 182 12.82 3.17 -5.63
N LEU A 183 14.06 2.73 -5.44
CA LEU A 183 14.96 3.22 -4.39
C LEU A 183 15.33 4.69 -4.62
N ASN A 184 15.68 5.09 -5.85
CA ASN A 184 16.03 6.48 -6.16
C ASN A 184 14.83 7.42 -5.91
N VAL A 185 13.63 7.02 -6.35
CA VAL A 185 12.40 7.77 -6.09
C VAL A 185 12.12 7.86 -4.60
N LEU A 186 12.26 6.75 -3.86
CA LEU A 186 12.09 6.68 -2.42
C LEU A 186 13.03 7.64 -1.68
N LEU A 187 14.33 7.59 -1.99
CA LEU A 187 15.34 8.41 -1.33
C LEU A 187 15.10 9.90 -1.57
N LYS A 188 14.72 10.28 -2.78
CA LYS A 188 14.35 11.65 -3.12
C LYS A 188 13.14 12.11 -2.29
N GLN A 189 12.06 11.33 -2.28
CA GLN A 189 10.85 11.64 -1.50
C GLN A 189 11.14 11.72 0.00
N ALA A 190 11.97 10.80 0.52
CA ALA A 190 12.32 10.76 1.92
C ALA A 190 13.15 11.98 2.35
N ARG A 191 14.05 12.44 1.48
CA ARG A 191 14.83 13.65 1.67
C ARG A 191 13.94 14.89 1.68
N ASP A 192 13.05 15.00 0.69
CA ASP A 192 12.13 16.14 0.57
C ASP A 192 11.19 16.25 1.78
N LEU A 193 10.70 15.12 2.30
CA LEU A 193 9.90 15.08 3.53
C LEU A 193 10.71 15.49 4.77
N GLY A 194 11.93 14.97 4.91
CA GLY A 194 12.83 15.33 6.01
C GLY A 194 13.16 16.83 6.03
N ILE A 195 13.53 17.39 4.87
CA ILE A 195 13.76 18.83 4.69
C ILE A 195 12.50 19.62 5.07
N SER A 196 11.34 19.22 4.54
CA SER A 196 10.07 19.92 4.79
C SER A 196 9.72 19.96 6.28
N LYS A 197 9.98 18.87 7.01
CA LYS A 197 9.74 18.79 8.46
C LYS A 197 10.73 19.65 9.25
N LEU A 198 12.01 19.64 8.89
CA LEU A 198 13.02 20.49 9.51
C LEU A 198 12.72 21.98 9.27
N LEU A 199 12.28 22.35 8.07
CA LEU A 199 11.85 23.72 7.75
C LEU A 199 10.60 24.12 8.54
N ALA A 200 9.61 23.25 8.65
CA ALA A 200 8.42 23.51 9.48
C ALA A 200 8.81 23.69 10.97
N LYS A 201 9.75 22.88 11.47
CA LYS A 201 10.28 23.01 12.82
C LYS A 201 11.02 24.33 13.01
N ALA A 202 11.80 24.78 12.03
CA ALA A 202 12.51 26.06 12.02
C ALA A 202 11.58 27.27 12.10
N GLN A 203 10.42 27.17 11.44
CA GLN A 203 9.42 28.22 11.45
C GLN A 203 8.65 28.27 12.78
N ALA A 204 8.44 27.12 13.42
CA ALA A 204 7.70 27.02 14.68
C ALA A 204 8.59 27.21 15.94
N LYS A 205 9.89 26.90 15.88
CA LYS A 205 10.85 26.97 16.98
C LYS A 205 12.27 27.24 16.44
N SER A 206 13.17 27.78 17.25
CA SER A 206 14.61 27.74 16.90
C SER A 206 15.08 26.29 16.76
N LEU A 207 15.66 25.97 15.60
CA LEU A 207 16.36 24.72 15.35
C LEU A 207 17.59 24.63 16.25
N GLU A 208 17.89 23.42 16.73
CA GLU A 208 19.15 23.13 17.38
C GLU A 208 20.30 23.16 16.36
N MET A 209 21.54 23.46 16.79
CA MET A 209 22.70 23.59 15.89
C MET A 209 22.92 22.32 15.04
N GLU A 210 22.64 21.15 15.60
CA GLU A 210 22.75 19.86 14.91
C GLU A 210 21.71 19.72 13.78
N GLU A 211 20.49 20.20 14.00
CA GLU A 211 19.41 20.16 13.02
C GLU A 211 19.62 21.16 11.87
N GLN A 212 20.22 22.32 12.18
CA GLN A 212 20.65 23.29 11.15
C GLN A 212 21.77 22.71 10.27
N ALA A 213 22.78 22.07 10.88
CA ALA A 213 23.87 21.44 10.14
C ALA A 213 23.34 20.31 9.24
N LEU A 214 22.41 19.49 9.74
CA LEU A 214 21.75 18.44 8.96
C LEU A 214 20.96 19.01 7.78
N LEU A 215 20.18 20.08 7.99
CA LEU A 215 19.41 20.74 6.93
C LEU A 215 20.33 21.28 5.82
N ILE A 216 21.42 21.95 6.18
CA ILE A 216 22.40 22.46 5.21
C ILE A 216 23.04 21.31 4.42
N LYS A 217 23.40 20.22 5.10
CA LYS A 217 23.94 19.00 4.46
C LYS A 217 22.95 18.40 3.46
N MET A 218 21.67 18.32 3.81
CA MET A 218 20.63 17.79 2.92
C MET A 218 20.32 18.69 1.71
N LEU A 219 20.51 20.01 1.84
CA LEU A 219 20.33 20.96 0.74
C LEU A 219 21.51 21.02 -0.23
N THR A 220 22.72 20.72 0.25
CA THR A 220 23.95 20.75 -0.56
C THR A 220 24.20 19.43 -1.30
N ASN A 221 23.73 18.30 -0.78
CA ASN A 221 23.90 16.99 -1.39
C ASN A 221 22.72 16.69 -2.35
N LYS A 222 22.87 17.06 -3.63
CA LYS A 222 21.88 16.77 -4.69
C LYS A 222 22.08 15.38 -5.29
#